data_AF-A0A937IYE0-F1
#
_entry.id   AF-A0A937IYE0-F1
#
_cell.length_a   1.000
_cell.length_b   1.000
_cell.length_c   1.000
_cell.angle_alpha   90.00
_cell.angle_beta   90.00
_cell.angle_gamma   90.00
#
_symmetry.space_group_name_H-M   'P 1'
#
loop_
_entity.id
_entity.type
_entity.pdbx_description
1 polymer ?
#
loop_
_entity_poly.entity_id
_entity_poly.type
_entity_poly.pdbx_seq_one_letter_code
_entity_poly.pdbx_strand_id
1 'polypeptide(L)'
;MKFKCYPFFKPSIHLIYSSSKAFKSIFFSELTLQISSKNSLAYRFCKLPIGDTLGYLNTTTLEVPVVKKDFIGIVKSEKIILFELNNEQHPKFVWRKLNSKWIKELFIGHQLISEYTIKELETKKLLILKALKLHKSNLGKSRPLVHGDLTHFNILINDDLNISFIDSKNHENSPLFDFFYFSAYLKNSISRDSVLTLEVKLRLEQIINEIIYKVCAYRNKKELDVDLSTLYIPDEYLSFSVNLPKRLKEFKNLLQSQFNLY
;
A
#
# COMPACT_ATOMS: atom_id res chain seq x y z
N MET A 1 27.28 0.25 -7.67
CA MET A 1 26.53 1.10 -8.63
C MET A 1 26.03 2.35 -7.91
N LYS A 2 26.09 3.51 -8.57
CA LYS A 2 25.64 4.79 -8.00
C LYS A 2 24.16 5.03 -8.32
N PHE A 3 23.40 5.44 -7.33
CA PHE A 3 21.98 5.77 -7.44
C PHE A 3 21.72 7.18 -6.96
N LYS A 4 20.73 7.86 -7.56
CA LYS A 4 20.13 9.09 -7.03
C LYS A 4 19.05 8.71 -6.01
N CYS A 5 18.84 9.53 -4.98
CA CYS A 5 17.90 9.24 -3.89
C CYS A 5 16.70 10.20 -3.89
N TYR A 6 15.53 9.70 -3.51
CA TYR A 6 14.29 10.46 -3.35
C TYR A 6 13.53 10.05 -2.06
N PRO A 7 13.03 10.98 -1.23
CA PRO A 7 13.20 12.42 -1.35
C PRO A 7 14.67 12.84 -1.17
N PHE A 8 14.95 14.13 -1.38
CA PHE A 8 16.32 14.66 -1.29
C PHE A 8 16.91 14.51 0.11
N PHE A 9 16.08 14.64 1.15
CA PHE A 9 16.45 14.21 2.49
C PHE A 9 16.27 12.69 2.57
N LYS A 10 17.18 11.96 3.23
CA LYS A 10 17.11 10.50 3.38
C LYS A 10 16.40 10.15 4.70
N PRO A 11 15.06 10.10 4.77
CA PRO A 11 14.36 9.58 5.94
C PRO A 11 14.64 8.08 6.10
N SER A 12 14.09 7.48 7.14
CA SER A 12 14.21 6.05 7.44
C SER A 12 13.80 5.12 6.28
N ILE A 13 12.96 5.60 5.35
CA ILE A 13 12.58 4.90 4.11
C ILE A 13 12.71 5.85 2.92
N HIS A 14 13.51 5.53 1.92
CA HIS A 14 13.65 6.35 0.71
C HIS A 14 13.74 5.50 -0.56
N LEU A 15 13.41 6.12 -1.70
CA LEU A 15 13.61 5.55 -3.02
C LEU A 15 14.99 5.86 -3.55
N ILE A 16 15.48 4.98 -4.39
CA ILE A 16 16.69 5.16 -5.18
C ILE A 16 16.41 4.84 -6.64
N TYR A 17 17.13 5.46 -7.56
CA TYR A 17 16.99 5.20 -8.98
C TYR A 17 18.30 5.40 -9.72
N SER A 18 18.52 4.60 -10.76
CA SER A 18 19.78 4.60 -11.52
C SER A 18 19.79 5.55 -12.71
N SER A 19 18.62 5.93 -13.23
CA SER A 19 18.49 6.76 -14.42
C SER A 19 17.27 7.68 -14.36
N SER A 20 17.33 8.79 -15.09
CA SER A 20 16.20 9.72 -15.23
C SER A 20 14.98 9.06 -15.88
N LYS A 21 15.21 8.01 -16.69
CA LYS A 21 14.16 7.23 -17.32
C LYS A 21 13.40 6.40 -16.28
N ALA A 22 14.14 5.72 -15.39
CA ALA A 22 13.57 4.98 -14.27
C ALA A 22 12.76 5.91 -13.34
N PHE A 23 13.29 7.09 -13.03
CA PHE A 23 12.60 8.10 -12.21
C PHE A 23 11.27 8.59 -12.79
N LYS A 24 11.20 8.73 -14.12
CA LYS A 24 10.00 9.19 -14.84
C LYS A 24 8.98 8.08 -15.09
N SER A 25 9.31 6.82 -14.81
CA SER A 25 8.41 5.69 -15.00
C SER A 25 7.13 5.81 -14.17
N ILE A 26 6.06 5.17 -14.64
CA ILE A 26 4.80 5.04 -13.89
C ILE A 26 5.08 4.35 -12.55
N PHE A 27 5.87 3.27 -12.58
CA PHE A 27 6.19 2.47 -11.39
C PHE A 27 6.92 3.27 -10.29
N PHE A 28 7.87 4.15 -10.64
CA PHE A 28 8.49 5.03 -9.66
C PHE A 28 7.44 5.91 -8.96
N SER A 29 6.48 6.42 -9.73
CA SER A 29 5.36 7.17 -9.20
C SER A 29 4.55 6.35 -8.21
N GLU A 30 4.20 5.12 -8.53
CA GLU A 30 3.47 4.24 -7.61
C GLU A 30 4.21 4.05 -6.29
N LEU A 31 5.51 3.75 -6.33
CA LEU A 31 6.33 3.54 -5.13
C LEU A 31 6.46 4.79 -4.26
N THR A 32 6.35 6.00 -4.84
CA THR A 32 6.37 7.23 -4.02
C THR A 32 5.26 7.26 -2.99
N LEU A 33 4.11 6.64 -3.27
CA LEU A 33 2.95 6.58 -2.36
C LEU A 33 3.27 5.83 -1.06
N GLN A 34 4.24 4.91 -1.09
CA GLN A 34 4.66 4.14 0.08
C GLN A 34 5.55 4.94 1.03
N ILE A 35 6.20 6.01 0.54
CA ILE A 35 7.19 6.79 1.30
C ILE A 35 6.66 8.18 1.68
N SER A 36 5.79 8.75 0.86
CA SER A 36 5.11 10.00 1.11
C SER A 36 3.69 9.91 0.54
N SER A 37 2.71 10.53 1.18
CA SER A 37 1.42 10.79 0.52
C SER A 37 1.71 11.44 -0.85
N LYS A 38 1.15 10.85 -1.91
CA LYS A 38 1.48 11.21 -3.30
C LYS A 38 1.26 12.71 -3.52
N ASN A 39 1.99 13.26 -4.49
CA ASN A 39 1.84 14.63 -4.98
C ASN A 39 2.35 15.76 -4.07
N SER A 40 3.27 15.51 -3.15
CA SER A 40 4.02 16.64 -2.58
C SER A 40 4.58 17.51 -3.72
N LEU A 41 4.49 18.83 -3.57
CA LEU A 41 5.04 19.77 -4.56
C LEU A 41 6.50 19.46 -4.89
N ALA A 42 7.24 18.94 -3.90
CA ALA A 42 8.60 18.45 -4.04
C ALA A 42 8.73 17.32 -5.09
N TYR A 43 7.84 16.32 -5.11
CA TYR A 43 7.88 15.27 -6.13
C TYR A 43 7.70 15.84 -7.54
N ARG A 44 6.72 16.74 -7.71
CA ARG A 44 6.42 17.38 -9.00
C ARG A 44 7.60 18.23 -9.47
N PHE A 45 8.23 18.97 -8.55
CA PHE A 45 9.43 19.74 -8.82
C PHE A 45 10.60 18.85 -9.24
N CYS A 46 10.83 17.72 -8.54
CA CYS A 46 11.90 16.78 -8.87
C CYS A 46 11.76 16.16 -10.28
N LYS A 47 10.53 16.05 -10.83
CA LYS A 47 10.29 15.58 -12.21
C LYS A 47 10.72 16.56 -13.30
N LEU A 48 10.87 17.84 -12.98
CA LEU A 48 11.36 18.83 -13.94
C LEU A 48 12.85 18.58 -14.23
N PRO A 49 13.37 18.99 -15.40
CA PRO A 49 14.78 18.81 -15.75
C PRO A 49 15.74 19.34 -14.68
N ILE A 50 15.41 20.49 -14.08
CA ILE A 50 16.20 21.12 -13.01
C ILE A 50 16.22 20.24 -11.74
N GLY A 51 15.11 19.61 -11.41
CA GLY A 51 14.97 18.73 -10.25
C GLY A 51 15.81 17.45 -10.39
N ASP A 52 15.86 16.86 -11.59
CA ASP A 52 16.69 15.67 -11.84
C ASP A 52 18.20 15.98 -11.81
N THR A 53 18.58 17.21 -12.18
CA THR A 53 19.96 17.70 -12.04
C THR A 53 20.34 17.83 -10.57
N LEU A 54 19.45 18.37 -9.72
CA LEU A 54 19.70 18.44 -8.28
C LEU A 54 19.88 17.03 -7.68
N GLY A 55 19.18 16.02 -8.20
CA GLY A 55 19.35 14.62 -7.79
C GLY A 55 20.80 14.09 -7.84
N TYR A 56 21.69 14.69 -8.64
CA TYR A 56 23.12 14.32 -8.65
C TYR A 56 23.86 14.69 -7.36
N LEU A 57 23.38 15.71 -6.63
CA LEU A 57 23.94 16.15 -5.36
C LEU A 57 23.60 15.18 -4.22
N ASN A 58 22.57 14.35 -4.39
CA ASN A 58 22.13 13.40 -3.38
C ASN A 58 22.10 11.97 -3.91
N THR A 59 23.24 11.31 -3.76
CA THR A 59 23.46 9.97 -4.28
C THR A 59 23.85 8.98 -3.18
N THR A 60 23.73 7.70 -3.50
CA THR A 60 24.22 6.61 -2.67
C THR A 60 24.87 5.57 -3.56
N THR A 61 25.90 4.91 -3.07
CA THR A 61 26.54 3.79 -3.77
C THR A 61 26.14 2.51 -3.09
N LEU A 62 25.56 1.60 -3.86
CA LEU A 62 25.20 0.27 -3.38
C LEU A 62 25.93 -0.80 -4.18
N GLU A 63 26.37 -1.83 -3.49
CA GLU A 63 26.73 -3.09 -4.12
C GLU A 63 25.46 -3.74 -4.68
N VAL A 64 25.47 -4.11 -5.95
CA VAL A 64 24.31 -4.63 -6.67
C VAL A 64 24.63 -6.00 -7.26
N PRO A 65 23.65 -6.91 -7.41
CA PRO A 65 23.90 -8.25 -7.90
C PRO A 65 24.31 -8.26 -9.37
N VAL A 66 23.84 -7.28 -10.14
CA VAL A 66 24.16 -7.09 -11.56
C VAL A 66 24.19 -5.60 -11.84
N VAL A 67 25.16 -5.15 -12.63
CA VAL A 67 25.18 -3.77 -13.15
C VAL A 67 24.22 -3.70 -14.34
N LYS A 68 23.08 -3.02 -14.17
CA LYS A 68 22.13 -2.72 -15.24
C LYS A 68 21.81 -1.24 -15.29
N LYS A 69 21.26 -0.79 -16.43
CA LYS A 69 21.00 0.62 -16.68
C LYS A 69 19.84 1.17 -15.84
N ASP A 70 18.74 0.43 -15.74
CA ASP A 70 17.49 0.92 -15.18
C ASP A 70 17.03 0.06 -13.99
N PHE A 71 17.24 0.61 -12.79
CA PHE A 71 16.79 0.11 -11.51
C PHE A 71 16.03 1.21 -10.78
N ILE A 72 14.99 0.81 -10.07
CA ILE A 72 14.36 1.58 -8.98
C ILE A 72 14.55 0.78 -7.71
N GLY A 73 14.73 1.40 -6.55
CA GLY A 73 14.84 0.67 -5.30
C GLY A 73 14.17 1.35 -4.13
N ILE A 74 13.86 0.56 -3.12
CA ILE A 74 13.42 1.00 -1.79
C ILE A 74 14.55 0.65 -0.80
N VAL A 75 14.96 1.64 -0.02
CA VAL A 75 15.94 1.47 1.06
C VAL A 75 15.25 1.80 2.38
N LYS A 76 15.19 0.82 3.29
CA LYS A 76 14.64 0.95 4.65
C LYS A 76 15.60 0.33 5.65
N SER A 77 16.36 1.17 6.35
CA SER A 77 17.46 0.72 7.23
C SER A 77 18.40 -0.23 6.45
N GLU A 78 18.52 -1.50 6.86
CA GLU A 78 19.33 -2.51 6.17
C GLU A 78 18.60 -3.25 5.04
N LYS A 79 17.27 -3.10 4.93
CA LYS A 79 16.48 -3.73 3.89
C LYS A 79 16.62 -2.95 2.58
N ILE A 80 17.07 -3.64 1.54
CA ILE A 80 17.19 -3.09 0.19
C ILE A 80 16.41 -3.97 -0.77
N ILE A 81 15.50 -3.35 -1.51
CA ILE A 81 14.73 -3.97 -2.59
C ILE A 81 15.04 -3.19 -3.87
N LEU A 82 15.47 -3.88 -4.93
CA LEU A 82 15.68 -3.29 -6.25
C LEU A 82 14.73 -3.92 -7.27
N PHE A 83 14.13 -3.09 -8.10
CA PHE A 83 13.25 -3.46 -9.19
C PHE A 83 14.01 -3.24 -10.50
N GLU A 84 14.30 -4.35 -11.17
CA GLU A 84 14.94 -4.36 -12.48
C GLU A 84 13.90 -4.01 -13.55
N LEU A 85 14.13 -2.93 -14.30
CA LEU A 85 13.22 -2.51 -15.36
C LEU A 85 13.64 -3.05 -16.72
N ASN A 86 12.66 -3.31 -17.58
CA ASN A 86 12.89 -3.60 -19.00
C ASN A 86 13.12 -2.30 -19.81
N ASN A 87 13.33 -2.44 -21.12
CA ASN A 87 13.55 -1.30 -22.02
C ASN A 87 12.36 -0.33 -22.10
N GLU A 88 11.15 -0.80 -21.80
CA GLU A 88 9.91 -0.02 -21.76
C GLU A 88 9.64 0.59 -20.38
N GLN A 89 10.53 0.36 -19.41
CA GLN A 89 10.42 0.80 -18.01
C GLN A 89 9.37 0.07 -17.18
N HIS A 90 8.99 -1.13 -17.60
CA HIS A 90 8.17 -2.04 -16.81
C HIS A 90 9.06 -2.91 -15.90
N PRO A 91 8.71 -3.10 -14.62
CA PRO A 91 9.43 -4.00 -13.74
C PRO A 91 9.37 -5.44 -14.24
N LYS A 92 10.51 -6.13 -14.25
CA LYS A 92 10.62 -7.53 -14.66
C LYS A 92 11.02 -8.45 -13.51
N PHE A 93 11.97 -8.00 -12.70
CA PHE A 93 12.48 -8.75 -11.57
C PHE A 93 12.58 -7.89 -10.33
N VAL A 94 12.43 -8.52 -9.18
CA VAL A 94 12.67 -7.95 -7.87
C VAL A 94 13.91 -8.60 -7.28
N TRP A 95 14.83 -7.79 -6.78
CA TRP A 95 16.04 -8.21 -6.10
C TRP A 95 15.95 -7.78 -4.65
N ARG A 96 16.00 -8.73 -3.71
CA ARG A 96 15.96 -8.44 -2.27
C ARG A 96 17.30 -8.79 -1.64
N LYS A 97 17.82 -7.89 -0.81
CA LYS A 97 19.02 -8.16 -0.01
C LYS A 97 18.61 -8.83 1.31
N LEU A 98 19.04 -10.06 1.53
CA LEU A 98 18.81 -10.84 2.75
C LEU A 98 20.16 -11.39 3.24
N ASN A 99 20.56 -11.06 4.47
CA ASN A 99 21.83 -11.51 5.07
C ASN A 99 23.03 -11.33 4.13
N SER A 100 23.14 -10.14 3.52
CA SER A 100 24.15 -9.78 2.52
C SER A 100 24.12 -10.55 1.19
N LYS A 101 23.15 -11.43 0.97
CA LYS A 101 22.92 -12.12 -0.31
C LYS A 101 21.76 -11.50 -1.07
N TRP A 102 21.87 -11.47 -2.39
CA TRP A 102 20.80 -11.02 -3.26
C TRP A 102 19.95 -12.20 -3.73
N ILE A 103 18.64 -12.09 -3.53
CA ILE A 103 17.65 -13.05 -4.04
C ILE A 103 16.92 -12.39 -5.20
N LYS A 104 16.83 -13.11 -6.32
CA LYS A 104 16.12 -12.66 -7.53
C LYS A 104 14.78 -13.36 -7.64
N GLU A 105 13.72 -12.59 -7.83
CA GLU A 105 12.36 -13.08 -8.02
C GLU A 105 11.71 -12.40 -9.22
N LEU A 106 10.70 -13.04 -9.79
CA LEU A 106 9.86 -12.40 -10.80
C LEU A 106 9.07 -11.26 -10.17
N PHE A 107 8.84 -10.20 -10.92
CA PHE A 107 7.90 -9.17 -10.53
C PHE A 107 6.48 -9.74 -10.60
N ILE A 108 5.76 -9.68 -9.48
CA ILE A 108 4.45 -10.34 -9.32
C ILE A 108 3.26 -9.38 -9.38
N GLY A 109 3.49 -8.06 -9.51
CA GLY A 109 2.42 -7.10 -9.74
C GLY A 109 2.61 -5.73 -9.11
N HIS A 110 1.75 -4.81 -9.51
CA HIS A 110 1.64 -3.44 -9.04
C HIS A 110 0.72 -3.36 -7.82
N GLN A 111 0.93 -2.37 -6.96
CA GLN A 111 0.05 -2.14 -5.81
C GLN A 111 -1.40 -1.87 -6.24
N LEU A 112 -2.36 -2.32 -5.43
CA LEU A 112 -3.78 -2.25 -5.75
C LEU A 112 -4.25 -0.82 -6.03
N ILE A 113 -3.87 0.13 -5.19
CA ILE A 113 -4.20 1.55 -5.36
C ILE A 113 -2.91 2.31 -5.64
N SER A 114 -2.84 2.91 -6.83
CA SER A 114 -1.67 3.65 -7.25
C SER A 114 -1.79 5.12 -6.86
N GLU A 115 -2.99 5.70 -6.74
CA GLU A 115 -3.20 7.13 -6.45
C GLU A 115 -4.43 7.40 -5.58
N TYR A 116 -4.39 8.44 -4.74
CA TYR A 116 -5.55 8.85 -3.94
C TYR A 116 -6.43 9.85 -4.71
N THR A 117 -7.11 9.37 -5.76
CA THR A 117 -8.06 10.16 -6.54
C THR A 117 -9.40 9.45 -6.66
N ILE A 118 -10.48 10.22 -6.83
CA ILE A 118 -11.83 9.66 -7.02
C ILE A 118 -11.83 8.75 -8.26
N LYS A 119 -11.19 9.20 -9.35
CA LYS A 119 -11.07 8.42 -10.59
C LYS A 119 -10.41 7.07 -10.37
N GLU A 120 -9.29 7.02 -9.65
CA GLU A 120 -8.59 5.76 -9.35
C GLU A 120 -9.48 4.80 -8.56
N LEU A 121 -10.08 5.26 -7.46
CA LEU A 121 -10.91 4.40 -6.61
C LEU A 121 -12.18 3.91 -7.31
N GLU A 122 -12.84 4.76 -8.11
CA GLU A 122 -14.03 4.35 -8.87
C GLU A 122 -13.66 3.37 -9.99
N THR A 123 -12.58 3.64 -10.75
CA THR A 123 -12.15 2.76 -11.85
C THR A 123 -11.71 1.40 -11.32
N LYS A 124 -11.01 1.36 -10.17
CA LYS A 124 -10.55 0.10 -9.56
C LYS A 124 -11.54 -0.50 -8.57
N LYS A 125 -12.73 0.07 -8.38
CA LYS A 125 -13.71 -0.37 -7.37
C LYS A 125 -14.02 -1.86 -7.45
N LEU A 126 -14.26 -2.37 -8.65
CA LEU A 126 -14.54 -3.79 -8.88
C LEU A 126 -13.34 -4.68 -8.56
N LEU A 127 -12.13 -4.22 -8.90
CA LEU A 127 -10.90 -4.95 -8.61
C LEU A 127 -10.59 -4.98 -7.10
N ILE A 128 -10.79 -3.86 -6.40
CA ILE A 128 -10.65 -3.79 -4.94
C ILE A 128 -11.66 -4.74 -4.29
N LEU A 129 -12.92 -4.73 -4.72
CA LEU A 129 -13.95 -5.67 -4.26
C LEU A 129 -13.54 -7.12 -4.51
N LYS A 130 -13.02 -7.45 -5.70
CA LYS A 130 -12.53 -8.80 -6.05
C LYS A 130 -11.40 -9.23 -5.11
N ALA A 131 -10.39 -8.38 -4.90
CA ALA A 131 -9.26 -8.67 -4.04
C ALA A 131 -9.68 -8.90 -2.58
N LEU A 132 -10.51 -8.02 -2.03
CA LEU A 132 -10.98 -8.16 -0.65
C LEU A 132 -11.91 -9.37 -0.46
N LYS A 133 -12.76 -9.70 -1.44
CA LYS A 133 -13.57 -10.92 -1.41
C LYS A 133 -12.72 -12.19 -1.48
N LEU A 134 -11.69 -12.21 -2.33
CA LEU A 134 -10.73 -13.31 -2.41
C LEU A 134 -10.01 -13.49 -1.08
N HIS A 135 -9.56 -12.40 -0.45
CA HIS A 135 -8.98 -12.47 0.90
C HIS A 135 -9.98 -13.05 1.90
N LYS A 136 -11.23 -12.56 1.90
CA LYS A 136 -12.29 -13.06 2.79
C LYS A 136 -12.53 -14.56 2.62
N SER A 137 -12.53 -15.08 1.39
CA SER A 137 -12.72 -16.51 1.14
C SER A 137 -11.54 -17.37 1.62
N ASN A 138 -10.35 -16.79 1.70
CA ASN A 138 -9.15 -17.48 2.18
C ASN A 138 -9.06 -17.52 3.71
N LEU A 139 -9.85 -16.70 4.42
CA LEU A 139 -9.94 -16.75 5.89
C LEU A 139 -10.70 -18.03 6.30
N GLY A 140 -9.98 -18.95 6.96
CA GLY A 140 -10.53 -20.22 7.44
C GLY A 140 -11.63 -20.06 8.49
N LYS A 141 -12.57 -21.01 8.55
CA LYS A 141 -13.72 -20.99 9.46
C LYS A 141 -13.44 -21.64 10.82
N SER A 142 -12.51 -21.06 11.58
CA SER A 142 -12.35 -21.24 13.04
C SER A 142 -11.08 -20.51 13.46
N ARG A 143 -11.20 -19.38 14.16
CA ARG A 143 -10.08 -18.48 14.54
C ARG A 143 -9.10 -18.20 13.38
N PRO A 144 -9.49 -17.34 12.42
CA PRO A 144 -8.68 -17.11 11.25
C PRO A 144 -7.33 -16.50 11.65
N LEU A 145 -6.25 -17.08 11.11
CA LEU A 145 -5.00 -16.35 10.98
C LEU A 145 -5.23 -15.27 9.93
N VAL A 146 -5.33 -14.02 10.40
CA VAL A 146 -5.47 -12.85 9.55
C VAL A 146 -4.12 -12.48 8.97
N HIS A 147 -4.08 -11.78 7.83
CA HIS A 147 -2.84 -11.29 7.23
C HIS A 147 -2.06 -10.41 8.21
N GLY A 148 -2.77 -9.59 8.97
CA GLY A 148 -2.24 -8.76 10.04
C GLY A 148 -1.66 -7.42 9.57
N ASP A 149 -1.41 -7.26 8.27
CA ASP A 149 -0.89 -6.02 7.68
C ASP A 149 -1.50 -5.79 6.30
N LEU A 150 -2.80 -6.08 6.14
CA LEU A 150 -3.48 -5.98 4.85
C LEU A 150 -3.69 -4.51 4.46
N THR A 151 -2.67 -3.88 3.87
CA THR A 151 -2.77 -2.55 3.27
C THR A 151 -2.96 -2.65 1.75
N HIS A 152 -3.36 -1.56 1.10
CA HIS A 152 -3.42 -1.51 -0.36
C HIS A 152 -2.05 -1.62 -1.07
N PHE A 153 -0.95 -1.50 -0.33
CA PHE A 153 0.41 -1.77 -0.84
C PHE A 153 0.76 -3.25 -0.83
N ASN A 154 0.17 -4.00 0.10
CA ASN A 154 0.42 -5.43 0.29
C ASN A 154 -0.50 -6.33 -0.56
N ILE A 155 -1.34 -5.71 -1.40
CA ILE A 155 -2.15 -6.39 -2.42
C ILE A 155 -1.59 -6.00 -3.78
N LEU A 156 -1.02 -6.99 -4.48
CA LEU A 156 -0.39 -6.83 -5.78
C LEU A 156 -1.26 -7.41 -6.89
N ILE A 157 -1.32 -6.70 -8.01
CA ILE A 157 -2.08 -7.06 -9.22
C ILE A 157 -1.12 -7.12 -10.40
N ASN A 158 -1.04 -8.27 -11.06
CA ASN A 158 -0.25 -8.42 -12.28
C ASN A 158 -1.08 -8.05 -13.54
N ASP A 159 -0.44 -8.09 -14.71
CA ASP A 159 -1.09 -7.75 -15.99
C ASP A 159 -2.26 -8.67 -16.34
N ASP A 160 -2.27 -9.91 -15.84
CA ASP A 160 -3.36 -10.88 -16.00
C ASP A 160 -4.49 -10.71 -14.96
N LEU A 161 -4.44 -9.65 -14.14
CA LEU A 161 -5.37 -9.40 -13.02
C LEU A 161 -5.37 -10.50 -11.94
N ASN A 162 -4.27 -11.23 -11.82
CA ASN A 162 -4.01 -12.12 -10.70
C ASN A 162 -3.67 -11.29 -9.46
N ILE A 163 -4.26 -11.69 -8.32
CA ILE A 163 -4.11 -11.00 -7.04
C ILE A 163 -3.13 -11.81 -6.18
N SER A 164 -2.09 -11.15 -5.70
CA SER A 164 -1.13 -11.71 -4.74
C SER A 164 -1.13 -10.87 -3.46
N PHE A 165 -1.03 -11.53 -2.30
CA PHE A 165 -0.91 -10.89 -1.00
C PHE A 165 0.52 -11.09 -0.49
N ILE A 166 1.16 -10.02 0.02
CA ILE A 166 2.56 -10.04 0.46
C ILE A 166 2.74 -9.40 1.84
N ASP A 167 3.89 -9.67 2.47
CA ASP A 167 4.29 -9.06 3.76
C ASP A 167 3.28 -9.34 4.90
N SER A 168 2.79 -10.58 4.94
CA SER A 168 1.90 -11.04 6.00
C SER A 168 2.65 -11.28 7.30
N LYS A 169 2.12 -10.74 8.39
CA LYS A 169 2.64 -10.96 9.75
C LYS A 169 1.99 -12.14 10.45
N ASN A 170 0.75 -12.47 10.06
CA ASN A 170 -0.06 -13.56 10.59
C ASN A 170 -0.26 -13.55 12.10
N HIS A 171 -1.49 -13.30 12.56
CA HIS A 171 -1.87 -13.47 13.96
C HIS A 171 -3.32 -13.90 14.07
N GLU A 172 -3.72 -14.45 15.22
CA GLU A 172 -5.12 -14.75 15.50
C GLU A 172 -5.89 -13.44 15.72
N ASN A 173 -7.00 -13.25 15.01
CA ASN A 173 -7.92 -12.14 15.27
C ASN A 173 -9.31 -12.47 14.72
N SER A 174 -10.24 -11.54 14.87
CA SER A 174 -11.50 -11.54 14.13
C SER A 174 -11.23 -11.56 12.62
N PRO A 175 -12.04 -12.28 11.81
CA PRO A 175 -11.97 -12.19 10.33
C PRO A 175 -12.17 -10.76 9.81
N LEU A 176 -12.71 -9.85 10.64
CA LEU A 176 -12.89 -8.44 10.29
C LEU A 176 -11.62 -7.60 10.39
N PHE A 177 -10.57 -8.10 11.05
CA PHE A 177 -9.38 -7.31 11.36
C PHE A 177 -8.73 -6.73 10.11
N ASP A 178 -8.44 -7.55 9.11
CA ASP A 178 -7.76 -7.10 7.90
C ASP A 178 -8.58 -6.09 7.10
N PHE A 179 -9.92 -6.19 7.11
CA PHE A 179 -10.79 -5.23 6.43
C PHE A 179 -10.87 -3.91 7.19
N PHE A 180 -10.93 -3.98 8.52
CA PHE A 180 -10.79 -2.80 9.38
C PHE A 180 -9.47 -2.12 9.10
N TYR A 181 -8.35 -2.85 9.19
CA TYR A 181 -7.01 -2.32 9.06
C TYR A 181 -6.76 -1.73 7.66
N PHE A 182 -7.16 -2.44 6.59
CA PHE A 182 -7.14 -1.93 5.22
C PHE A 182 -7.83 -0.57 5.11
N SER A 183 -9.08 -0.48 5.62
CA SER A 183 -9.86 0.74 5.52
C SER A 183 -9.30 1.88 6.36
N ALA A 184 -8.85 1.59 7.59
CA ALA A 184 -8.29 2.57 8.51
C ALA A 184 -6.98 3.15 7.96
N TYR A 185 -6.11 2.27 7.45
CA TYR A 185 -4.84 2.66 6.85
C TYR A 185 -5.06 3.55 5.62
N LEU A 186 -5.92 3.13 4.68
CA LEU A 186 -6.18 3.88 3.46
C LEU A 186 -6.79 5.26 3.76
N LYS A 187 -7.80 5.34 4.63
CA LYS A 187 -8.40 6.61 5.04
C LYS A 187 -7.39 7.53 5.73
N ASN A 188 -6.50 6.98 6.56
CA ASN A 188 -5.44 7.77 7.19
C ASN A 188 -4.43 8.32 6.17
N SER A 189 -4.05 7.52 5.18
CA SER A 189 -3.18 7.99 4.11
C SER A 189 -3.82 9.11 3.30
N ILE A 190 -5.12 9.01 3.00
CA ILE A 190 -5.90 10.07 2.36
C ILE A 190 -5.98 11.32 3.22
N SER A 191 -6.24 11.19 4.53
CA SER A 191 -6.37 12.34 5.42
C SER A 191 -5.06 13.15 5.54
N ARG A 192 -3.92 12.47 5.48
CA ARG A 192 -2.56 13.06 5.53
C ARG A 192 -2.11 13.66 4.20
N ASP A 193 -2.81 13.41 3.11
CA ASP A 193 -2.51 14.04 1.82
C ASP A 193 -2.91 15.53 1.89
N SER A 194 -1.92 16.42 1.83
CA SER A 194 -2.14 17.87 1.93
C SER A 194 -2.65 18.50 0.62
N VAL A 195 -2.58 17.76 -0.50
CA VAL A 195 -3.04 18.25 -1.81
C VAL A 195 -4.55 18.08 -1.97
N LEU A 196 -5.13 17.07 -1.31
CA LEU A 196 -6.56 16.79 -1.40
C LEU A 196 -7.38 17.78 -0.56
N THR A 197 -8.44 18.32 -1.17
CA THR A 197 -9.43 19.12 -0.47
C THR A 197 -10.24 18.26 0.50
N LEU A 198 -10.88 18.89 1.50
CA LEU A 198 -11.74 18.18 2.45
C LEU A 198 -12.89 17.43 1.74
N GLU A 199 -13.52 18.04 0.75
CA GLU A 199 -14.59 17.43 -0.04
C GLU A 199 -14.12 16.15 -0.75
N VAL A 200 -12.96 16.20 -1.41
CA VAL A 200 -12.39 15.03 -2.08
C VAL A 200 -12.06 13.93 -1.07
N LYS A 201 -11.49 14.27 0.09
CA LYS A 201 -11.21 13.31 1.15
C LYS A 201 -12.49 12.61 1.61
N LEU A 202 -13.55 13.36 1.89
CA LEU A 202 -14.85 12.81 2.30
C LEU A 202 -15.43 11.89 1.22
N ARG A 203 -15.34 12.27 -0.06
CA ARG A 203 -15.82 11.44 -1.17
C ARG A 203 -15.04 10.12 -1.29
N LEU A 204 -13.72 10.16 -1.13
CA LEU A 204 -12.90 8.95 -1.09
C LEU A 204 -13.26 8.05 0.09
N GLU A 205 -13.44 8.62 1.29
CA GLU A 205 -13.86 7.85 2.46
C GLU A 205 -15.23 7.18 2.26
N GLN A 206 -16.18 7.84 1.58
CA GLN A 206 -17.47 7.26 1.20
C GLN A 206 -17.30 6.03 0.29
N ILE A 207 -16.49 6.13 -0.77
CA ILE A 207 -16.24 5.00 -1.69
C ILE A 207 -15.62 3.83 -0.93
N ILE A 208 -14.67 4.09 -0.03
CA ILE A 208 -14.06 3.06 0.82
C ILE A 208 -15.12 2.40 1.71
N ASN A 209 -15.98 3.18 2.36
CA ASN A 209 -17.06 2.66 3.19
C ASN A 209 -18.02 1.77 2.39
N GLU A 210 -18.42 2.17 1.19
CA GLU A 210 -19.28 1.37 0.32
C GLU A 210 -18.64 0.01 -0.03
N ILE A 211 -17.34 0.00 -0.32
CA ILE A 211 -16.58 -1.22 -0.61
C ILE A 211 -16.56 -2.13 0.62
N ILE A 212 -16.18 -1.59 1.78
CA ILE A 212 -16.09 -2.34 3.03
C ILE A 212 -17.45 -2.91 3.44
N TYR A 213 -18.51 -2.10 3.35
CA TYR A 213 -19.88 -2.50 3.64
C TYR A 213 -20.30 -3.70 2.77
N LYS A 214 -19.96 -3.68 1.47
CA LYS A 214 -20.28 -4.78 0.54
C LYS A 214 -19.47 -6.06 0.80
N VAL A 215 -18.18 -5.94 1.14
CA VAL A 215 -17.32 -7.11 1.39
C VAL A 215 -17.65 -7.75 2.75
N CYS A 216 -17.87 -6.92 3.76
CA CYS A 216 -18.16 -7.32 5.14
C CYS A 216 -19.66 -7.44 5.39
N ALA A 217 -20.43 -7.85 4.37
CA ALA A 217 -21.84 -8.15 4.53
C ALA A 217 -22.04 -9.43 5.34
N TYR A 218 -22.95 -9.39 6.32
CA TYR A 218 -23.38 -10.53 7.12
C TYR A 218 -24.83 -10.89 6.83
N ARG A 219 -25.18 -12.16 7.01
CA ARG A 219 -26.55 -12.64 6.82
C ARG A 219 -27.43 -12.35 8.03
N ASN A 220 -26.86 -12.34 9.23
CA ASN A 220 -27.57 -12.06 10.46
C ASN A 220 -26.69 -11.29 11.44
N LYS A 221 -27.35 -10.57 12.34
CA LYS A 221 -26.71 -9.71 13.35
C LYS A 221 -25.85 -10.50 14.34
N LYS A 222 -26.26 -11.72 14.70
CA LYS A 222 -25.55 -12.55 15.68
C LYS A 222 -24.14 -12.92 15.21
N GLU A 223 -23.98 -13.31 13.95
CA GLU A 223 -22.65 -13.58 13.35
C GLU A 223 -21.77 -12.33 13.37
N LEU A 224 -22.32 -11.18 12.98
CA LEU A 224 -21.60 -9.92 13.01
C LEU A 224 -21.15 -9.56 14.44
N ASP A 225 -22.04 -9.67 15.42
CA ASP A 225 -21.74 -9.32 16.81
C ASP A 225 -20.64 -10.20 17.40
N VAL A 226 -20.62 -11.50 17.07
CA VAL A 226 -19.52 -12.42 17.45
C VAL A 226 -18.18 -11.94 16.87
N ASP A 227 -18.12 -11.69 15.57
CA ASP A 227 -16.88 -11.25 14.93
C ASP A 227 -16.44 -9.84 15.38
N LEU A 228 -17.38 -8.95 15.71
CA LEU A 228 -17.09 -7.63 16.28
C LEU A 228 -16.60 -7.67 17.73
N SER A 229 -17.06 -8.64 18.52
CA SER A 229 -16.67 -8.84 19.91
C SER A 229 -15.24 -9.37 20.05
N THR A 230 -14.79 -10.15 19.06
CA THR A 230 -13.44 -10.73 19.01
C THR A 230 -12.43 -9.85 18.29
N LEU A 231 -12.87 -8.76 17.66
CA LEU A 231 -12.02 -7.80 16.97
C LEU A 231 -11.29 -6.88 17.95
N TYR A 232 -9.96 -6.97 17.96
CA TYR A 232 -9.09 -6.12 18.78
C TYR A 232 -7.90 -5.59 17.96
N ILE A 233 -7.32 -4.48 18.42
CA ILE A 233 -6.09 -3.89 17.86
C ILE A 233 -4.93 -4.41 18.71
N PRO A 234 -3.95 -5.15 18.16
CA PRO A 234 -2.78 -5.56 18.93
C PRO A 234 -1.94 -4.35 19.35
N ASP A 235 -1.30 -4.41 20.53
CA ASP A 235 -0.60 -3.28 21.14
C ASP A 235 0.51 -2.68 20.25
N GLU A 236 1.20 -3.53 19.49
CA GLU A 236 2.23 -3.10 18.53
C GLU A 236 1.71 -2.13 17.46
N TYR A 237 0.41 -2.12 17.20
CA TYR A 237 -0.25 -1.23 16.25
C TYR A 237 -0.67 0.12 16.86
N LEU A 238 -0.68 0.26 18.19
CA LEU A 238 -1.08 1.50 18.87
C LEU A 238 -0.04 2.63 18.70
N SER A 239 1.18 2.30 18.32
CA SER A 239 2.26 3.26 18.06
C SER A 239 2.18 3.93 16.67
N PHE A 240 1.28 3.48 15.80
CA PHE A 240 1.08 4.12 14.51
C PHE A 240 0.43 5.49 14.71
N SER A 241 0.80 6.47 13.86
CA SER A 241 0.23 7.83 13.88
C SER A 241 -1.27 7.91 13.53
N VAL A 242 -1.96 6.76 13.47
CA VAL A 242 -3.37 6.61 13.13
C VAL A 242 -4.14 6.46 14.43
N ASN A 243 -5.19 7.23 14.63
CA ASN A 243 -6.13 6.99 15.74
C ASN A 243 -6.99 5.75 15.42
N LEU A 244 -6.37 4.57 15.51
CA LEU A 244 -6.99 3.28 15.27
C LEU A 244 -8.21 3.04 16.17
N PRO A 245 -8.24 3.43 17.45
CA PRO A 245 -9.44 3.32 18.28
C PRO A 245 -10.65 4.08 17.69
N LYS A 246 -10.45 5.32 17.23
CA LYS A 246 -11.51 6.09 16.57
C LYS A 246 -11.97 5.41 15.28
N ARG A 247 -11.03 4.99 14.42
CA ARG A 247 -11.35 4.29 13.16
C ARG A 247 -12.04 2.95 13.39
N LEU A 248 -11.72 2.25 14.46
CA LEU A 248 -12.38 1.01 14.84
C LEU A 248 -13.83 1.29 15.23
N LYS A 249 -14.10 2.32 16.04
CA LYS A 249 -15.47 2.73 16.38
C LYS A 249 -16.28 3.06 15.12
N GLU A 250 -15.72 3.84 14.20
CA GLU A 250 -16.35 4.17 12.91
C GLU A 250 -16.65 2.90 12.09
N PHE A 251 -15.71 1.97 12.04
CA PHE A 251 -15.86 0.69 11.34
C PHE A 251 -16.96 -0.18 11.96
N LYS A 252 -17.01 -0.30 13.30
CA LYS A 252 -18.07 -1.03 14.00
C LYS A 252 -19.45 -0.44 13.69
N ASN A 253 -19.57 0.89 13.78
CA ASN A 253 -20.82 1.59 13.45
C ASN A 253 -21.27 1.35 12.00
N LEU A 254 -20.34 1.41 11.04
CA LEU A 254 -20.61 1.14 9.63
C LEU A 254 -21.17 -0.27 9.39
N LEU A 255 -20.63 -1.29 10.08
CA LEU A 255 -21.11 -2.66 9.89
C LEU A 255 -22.43 -2.90 10.61
N GLN A 256 -22.60 -2.33 11.81
CA GLN A 256 -23.84 -2.46 12.58
C GLN A 256 -25.03 -1.81 11.87
N SER A 257 -24.81 -0.75 11.08
CA SER A 257 -25.89 -0.14 10.30
C SER A 257 -26.51 -1.07 9.25
N GLN A 258 -25.89 -2.21 8.92
CA GLN A 258 -26.49 -3.25 8.08
C GLN A 258 -27.80 -3.82 8.65
N PHE A 259 -27.93 -3.81 9.97
CA PHE A 259 -29.10 -4.35 10.69
C PHE A 259 -29.94 -3.26 11.34
N ASN A 260 -29.64 -1.99 11.06
CA ASN A 260 -30.48 -0.86 11.42
C ASN A 260 -31.50 -0.67 10.29
N LEU A 261 -32.47 -1.58 10.19
CA LEU A 261 -33.67 -1.42 9.39
C LEU A 261 -34.88 -1.46 10.33
N TYR A 262 -35.38 -0.25 10.61
CA TYR A 262 -36.53 0.17 11.42
C TYR A 262 -36.42 -0.04 12.94
#